data_AF-A0A3B9KG42-F1
#
_entry.id   AF-A0A3B9KG42-F1
#
_cell.length_a   1.000
_cell.length_b   1.000
_cell.length_c   1.000
_cell.angle_alpha   90.00
_cell.angle_beta   90.00
_cell.angle_gamma   90.00
#
_symmetry.space_group_name_H-M   'P 1'
#
loop_
_entity.id
_entity.type
_entity.pdbx_description
1 polymer ?
#
loop_
_entity_poly.entity_id
_entity_poly.type
_entity_poly.pdbx_seq_one_letter_code
_entity_poly.pdbx_strand_id
1 'polypeptide(L)'
;MLHDTNERAKKPILAEIKHKFNANVAEIVGTCSDAVDVSWKDQKQIRIDLVTSVEKSALLVLSCEVLSNIKRLLFRLHAARNKGQVLSYLDMKGGIDGKLWYYRAFCNALRARKEYPDLLYELEVAVRELENLIY
;
A
#
# COMPACT_ATOMS: atom_id res chain seq x y z
N MET A 1 -13.62 3.57 -6.04
CA MET A 1 -12.56 3.54 -4.99
C MET A 1 -12.16 4.97 -4.66
N LEU A 2 -12.00 5.33 -3.38
CA LEU A 2 -11.65 6.70 -2.95
C LEU A 2 -10.27 6.87 -2.27
N HIS A 3 -9.51 5.80 -2.04
CA HIS A 3 -8.26 5.88 -1.26
C HIS A 3 -7.21 6.80 -1.90
N ASP A 4 -7.00 6.70 -3.22
CA ASP A 4 -6.07 7.56 -3.97
C ASP A 4 -6.58 8.98 -4.21
N THR A 5 -7.84 9.28 -3.91
CA THR A 5 -8.46 10.54 -4.37
C THR A 5 -7.80 11.74 -3.72
N ASN A 6 -7.37 11.63 -2.47
CA ASN A 6 -6.72 12.72 -1.75
C ASN A 6 -5.28 12.94 -2.24
N GLU A 7 -4.57 11.88 -2.60
CA GLU A 7 -3.21 11.96 -3.18
C GLU A 7 -3.21 12.53 -4.62
N ARG A 8 -4.31 12.33 -5.37
CA ARG A 8 -4.45 12.79 -6.76
C ARG A 8 -5.16 14.13 -6.91
N ALA A 9 -5.78 14.65 -5.86
CA ALA A 9 -6.50 15.91 -5.91
C ALA A 9 -5.55 17.11 -5.77
N LYS A 10 -5.76 18.13 -6.60
CA LYS A 10 -5.01 19.41 -6.52
C LYS A 10 -5.42 20.30 -5.34
N LYS A 11 -6.42 19.88 -4.54
CA LYS A 11 -7.00 20.60 -3.40
C LYS A 11 -7.38 19.58 -2.31
N PRO A 12 -7.41 19.97 -1.02
CA PRO A 12 -7.82 19.08 0.07
C PRO A 12 -9.30 18.67 -0.10
N ILE A 13 -9.55 17.41 -0.44
CA ILE A 13 -10.91 16.88 -0.72
C ILE A 13 -11.56 16.22 0.49
N LEU A 14 -10.88 16.10 1.64
CA LEU A 14 -11.43 15.41 2.81
C LEU A 14 -12.73 16.06 3.30
N ALA A 15 -12.86 17.39 3.19
CA ALA A 15 -14.10 18.11 3.50
C ALA A 15 -15.24 17.75 2.52
N GLU A 16 -14.93 17.60 1.24
CA GLU A 16 -15.91 17.16 0.23
C GLU A 16 -16.30 15.69 0.41
N ILE A 17 -15.35 14.81 0.75
CA ILE A 17 -15.60 13.40 1.06
C ILE A 17 -16.49 13.30 2.31
N LYS A 18 -16.21 14.09 3.34
CA LYS A 18 -17.02 14.14 4.56
C LYS A 18 -18.46 14.55 4.25
N HIS A 19 -18.65 15.55 3.40
CA HIS A 19 -19.96 16.03 2.98
C HIS A 19 -20.72 15.00 2.13
N LYS A 20 -20.04 14.27 1.24
CA LYS A 20 -20.67 13.34 0.30
C LYS A 20 -20.91 11.93 0.85
N PHE A 21 -20.05 11.45 1.75
CA PHE A 21 -20.09 10.06 2.21
C PHE A 21 -20.38 9.96 3.71
N ASN A 22 -19.54 10.58 4.55
CA ASN A 22 -19.71 10.85 5.99
C ASN A 22 -18.32 11.05 6.64
N ALA A 23 -18.31 11.33 7.94
CA ALA A 23 -17.08 11.51 8.72
C ALA A 23 -16.18 10.26 8.78
N ASN A 24 -16.77 9.07 8.91
CA ASN A 24 -16.02 7.81 9.01
C ASN A 24 -15.26 7.49 7.70
N VAL A 25 -15.91 7.69 6.54
CA VAL A 25 -15.25 7.53 5.23
C VAL A 25 -14.14 8.56 5.02
N ALA A 26 -14.37 9.82 5.42
CA ALA A 26 -13.34 10.86 5.31
C ALA A 26 -12.14 10.57 6.22
N GLU A 27 -12.38 10.04 7.42
CA GLU A 27 -11.33 9.62 8.35
C GLU A 27 -10.50 8.47 7.75
N ILE A 28 -11.15 7.42 7.25
CA ILE A 28 -10.47 6.30 6.58
C ILE A 28 -9.61 6.81 5.41
N VAL A 29 -10.14 7.69 4.56
CA VAL A 29 -9.38 8.26 3.42
C VAL A 29 -8.21 9.13 3.90
N GLY A 30 -8.41 9.92 4.96
CA GLY A 30 -7.35 10.72 5.57
C GLY A 30 -6.22 9.85 6.10
N THR A 31 -6.55 8.80 6.84
CA THR A 31 -5.59 7.82 7.38
C THR A 31 -4.83 7.07 6.28
N CYS A 32 -5.46 6.82 5.13
CA CYS A 32 -4.82 6.09 4.03
C CYS A 32 -3.95 6.97 3.11
N SER A 33 -3.95 8.30 3.29
CA SER A 33 -3.21 9.21 2.42
C SER A 33 -1.72 9.24 2.76
N ASP A 34 -0.84 9.16 1.77
CA ASP A 34 0.61 9.30 1.97
C ASP A 34 0.99 10.69 2.51
N ALA A 35 2.00 10.72 3.38
CA ALA A 35 2.59 11.97 3.86
C ALA A 35 3.26 12.74 2.71
N VAL A 36 2.99 14.04 2.64
CA VAL A 36 3.53 14.95 1.62
C VAL A 36 4.93 15.43 2.06
N ASP A 37 5.81 15.72 1.10
CA ASP A 37 7.15 16.32 1.31
C ASP A 37 8.17 15.50 2.13
N VAL A 38 8.01 14.17 2.17
CA VAL A 38 8.96 13.23 2.81
C VAL A 38 9.50 12.21 1.80
N SER A 39 10.62 11.54 2.13
CA SER A 39 11.19 10.52 1.25
C SER A 39 10.25 9.31 1.10
N TRP A 40 10.37 8.55 -0.01
CA TRP A 40 9.57 7.35 -0.21
C TRP A 40 9.72 6.34 0.95
N LYS A 41 10.94 6.20 1.49
CA LYS A 41 11.22 5.30 2.60
C LYS A 41 10.50 5.76 3.86
N ASP A 42 10.54 7.06 4.16
CA ASP A 42 9.87 7.62 5.34
C ASP A 42 8.35 7.51 5.21
N GLN A 43 7.79 7.74 4.01
CA GLN A 43 6.37 7.50 3.73
C GLN A 43 5.98 6.05 4.05
N LYS A 44 6.79 5.07 3.66
CA LYS A 44 6.51 3.66 3.91
C LYS A 44 6.75 3.25 5.36
N GLN A 45 7.71 3.88 6.05
CA GLN A 45 7.86 3.68 7.49
C GLN A 45 6.64 4.19 8.26
N ILE A 46 6.17 5.40 7.98
CA ILE A 46 4.93 5.95 8.57
C ILE A 46 3.75 5.00 8.35
N ARG A 47 3.64 4.44 7.12
CA ARG A 47 2.60 3.47 6.79
C ARG A 47 2.70 2.19 7.63
N ILE A 48 3.91 1.66 7.84
CA ILE A 48 4.16 0.47 8.66
C ILE A 48 3.80 0.76 10.12
N ASP A 49 4.21 1.91 10.65
CA ASP A 49 3.94 2.29 12.04
C ASP A 49 2.43 2.43 12.28
N LEU A 50 1.72 3.02 11.31
CA LEU A 50 0.27 3.21 11.37
C LEU A 50 -0.52 1.89 11.44
N VAL A 51 -0.03 0.81 10.81
CA VAL A 51 -0.67 -0.52 10.88
C VAL A 51 -0.86 -0.99 12.32
N THR A 52 0.00 -0.57 13.24
CA THR A 52 -0.06 -1.02 14.65
C THR A 52 -1.23 -0.43 15.43
N SER A 53 -1.71 0.76 15.07
CA SER A 53 -2.65 1.55 15.88
C SER A 53 -3.94 1.94 15.17
N VAL A 54 -4.00 1.82 13.84
CA VAL A 54 -5.16 2.22 13.05
C VAL A 54 -6.42 1.39 13.32
N GLU A 55 -7.59 2.01 13.22
CA GLU A 55 -8.90 1.35 13.29
C GLU A 55 -9.06 0.21 12.28
N LYS A 56 -9.86 -0.81 12.64
CA LYS A 56 -9.99 -2.05 11.84
C LYS A 56 -10.40 -1.80 10.39
N SER A 57 -11.29 -0.85 10.16
CA SER A 57 -11.79 -0.51 8.82
C SER A 57 -10.69 0.10 7.95
N ALA A 58 -9.91 1.03 8.49
CA ALA A 58 -8.78 1.62 7.78
C ALA A 58 -7.63 0.60 7.62
N LEU A 59 -7.40 -0.29 8.59
CA LEU A 59 -6.47 -1.42 8.43
C LEU A 59 -6.82 -2.31 7.23
N LEU A 60 -8.11 -2.62 7.06
CA LEU A 60 -8.59 -3.40 5.92
C LEU A 60 -8.33 -2.67 4.59
N VAL A 61 -8.63 -1.37 4.52
CA VAL A 61 -8.41 -0.57 3.30
C VAL A 61 -6.92 -0.51 2.95
N LEU A 62 -6.06 -0.22 3.92
CA LEU A 62 -4.60 -0.21 3.75
C LEU A 62 -4.08 -1.55 3.25
N SER A 63 -4.55 -2.65 3.85
CA SER A 63 -4.12 -4.00 3.48
C SER A 63 -4.55 -4.37 2.06
N CYS A 64 -5.78 -4.01 1.67
CA CYS A 64 -6.29 -4.19 0.31
C CYS A 64 -5.51 -3.36 -0.72
N GLU A 65 -5.15 -2.12 -0.40
CA GLU A 65 -4.31 -1.27 -1.24
C GLU A 65 -2.94 -1.91 -1.49
N VAL A 66 -2.28 -2.38 -0.42
CA VAL A 66 -0.98 -3.06 -0.53
C VAL A 66 -1.08 -4.32 -1.39
N LEU A 67 -2.09 -5.16 -1.16
CA LEU A 67 -2.31 -6.36 -1.97
C LEU A 67 -2.52 -6.02 -3.44
N SER A 68 -3.36 -5.02 -3.73
CA SER A 68 -3.61 -4.54 -5.09
C SER A 68 -2.33 -4.02 -5.75
N ASN A 69 -1.49 -3.30 -5.01
CA ASN A 69 -0.20 -2.81 -5.49
C ASN A 69 0.76 -3.96 -5.84
N ILE A 70 0.83 -5.01 -5.01
CA ILE A 70 1.65 -6.21 -5.28
C ILE A 70 1.10 -6.94 -6.51
N LYS A 71 -0.21 -7.26 -6.55
CA LYS A 71 -0.85 -7.97 -7.67
C LYS A 71 -0.67 -7.22 -9.00
N ARG A 72 -0.76 -5.88 -8.99
CA ARG A 72 -0.51 -5.06 -10.18
C ARG A 72 0.94 -5.12 -10.64
N LEU A 73 1.90 -5.15 -9.72
CA LEU A 73 3.32 -5.31 -10.05
C LEU A 73 3.59 -6.71 -10.62
N LEU A 74 3.08 -7.76 -9.97
CA LEU A 74 3.16 -9.14 -10.47
C LEU A 74 2.62 -9.26 -11.89
N PHE A 75 1.42 -8.74 -12.13
CA PHE A 75 0.83 -8.72 -13.47
C PHE A 75 1.75 -8.06 -14.50
N ARG A 76 2.34 -6.90 -14.17
CA ARG A 76 3.28 -6.21 -15.07
C ARG A 76 4.55 -7.02 -15.32
N LEU A 77 5.09 -7.68 -14.30
CA LEU A 77 6.30 -8.51 -14.44
C LEU A 77 6.05 -9.78 -15.27
N HIS A 78 4.89 -10.41 -15.11
CA HIS A 78 4.47 -11.56 -15.91
C HIS A 78 4.19 -11.19 -17.36
N ALA A 79 3.53 -10.05 -17.61
CA ALA A 79 3.17 -9.61 -18.95
C ALA A 79 4.35 -8.97 -19.72
N ALA A 80 5.43 -8.59 -19.03
CA ALA A 80 6.53 -7.85 -19.65
C ALA A 80 7.43 -8.77 -20.50
N ARG A 81 7.68 -8.33 -21.74
CA ARG A 81 8.74 -8.92 -22.59
C ARG A 81 10.14 -8.64 -22.06
N ASN A 82 10.31 -7.51 -21.36
CA ASN A 82 11.56 -7.13 -20.69
C ASN A 82 11.26 -6.70 -19.25
N LYS A 83 11.52 -7.60 -18.30
CA LYS A 83 11.33 -7.33 -16.87
C LYS A 83 12.23 -6.18 -16.36
N GLY A 84 13.43 -6.00 -16.93
CA GLY A 84 14.35 -4.93 -16.54
C GLY A 84 13.78 -3.53 -16.73
N GLN A 85 12.97 -3.31 -17.77
CA GLN A 85 12.29 -2.04 -18.00
C GLN A 85 11.20 -1.76 -16.94
N VAL A 86 10.49 -2.81 -16.50
CA VAL A 86 9.50 -2.68 -15.42
C VAL A 86 10.22 -2.34 -14.12
N LEU A 87 11.35 -2.99 -13.85
CA LEU A 87 12.15 -2.80 -12.65
C LEU A 87 12.79 -1.41 -12.56
N SER A 88 13.38 -0.90 -13.65
CA SER A 88 14.00 0.44 -13.65
C SER A 88 12.99 1.56 -13.38
N TYR A 89 11.74 1.38 -13.79
CA TYR A 89 10.67 2.33 -13.46
C TYR A 89 10.39 2.42 -11.94
N LEU A 90 10.79 1.42 -11.16
CA LEU A 90 10.58 1.38 -9.71
C LEU A 90 11.63 2.17 -8.93
N ASP A 91 12.77 2.51 -9.53
CA ASP A 91 13.92 3.11 -8.83
C ASP A 91 13.56 4.43 -8.16
N MET A 92 12.74 5.25 -8.82
CA MET A 92 12.22 6.51 -8.25
C MET A 92 11.28 6.31 -7.06
N LYS A 93 10.85 5.07 -6.78
CA LYS A 93 9.90 4.70 -5.73
C LYS A 93 10.42 3.54 -4.89
N GLY A 94 11.70 3.64 -4.50
CA GLY A 94 12.37 2.72 -3.59
C GLY A 94 12.98 1.48 -4.24
N GLY A 95 12.90 1.34 -5.57
CA GLY A 95 13.38 0.16 -6.28
C GLY A 95 12.61 -1.11 -5.90
N ILE A 96 13.04 -2.25 -6.45
CA ILE A 96 12.42 -3.53 -6.11
C ILE A 96 12.73 -3.97 -4.68
N ASP A 97 13.97 -3.76 -4.23
CA ASP A 97 14.40 -4.15 -2.87
C ASP A 97 13.67 -3.36 -1.80
N GLY A 98 13.50 -2.04 -1.99
CA GLY A 98 12.73 -1.20 -1.06
C GLY A 98 11.26 -1.61 -1.04
N LYS A 99 10.66 -1.98 -2.17
CA LYS A 99 9.29 -2.49 -2.20
C LYS A 99 9.15 -3.82 -1.46
N LEU A 100 10.07 -4.75 -1.67
CA LEU A 100 10.07 -6.03 -0.94
C LEU A 100 10.27 -5.82 0.56
N TRP A 101 11.18 -4.93 0.98
CA TRP A 101 11.31 -4.51 2.38
C TRP A 101 9.97 -4.02 2.93
N TYR A 102 9.32 -3.10 2.22
CA TYR A 102 8.04 -2.52 2.65
C TYR A 102 6.95 -3.60 2.78
N TYR A 103 6.77 -4.46 1.76
CA TYR A 103 5.72 -5.47 1.80
C TYR A 103 5.95 -6.52 2.89
N ARG A 104 7.20 -6.94 3.12
CA ARG A 104 7.57 -7.84 4.23
C ARG A 104 7.27 -7.21 5.58
N ALA A 105 7.70 -5.96 5.78
CA ALA A 105 7.48 -5.22 7.02
C ALA A 105 5.99 -4.99 7.28
N PHE A 106 5.21 -4.68 6.24
CA PHE A 106 3.75 -4.55 6.33
C PHE A 106 3.09 -5.85 6.76
N CYS A 107 3.46 -7.00 6.16
CA CYS A 107 2.93 -8.31 6.57
C CYS A 107 3.27 -8.62 8.02
N ASN A 108 4.48 -8.29 8.48
CA ASN A 108 4.88 -8.49 9.87
C ASN A 108 4.06 -7.64 10.84
N ALA A 109 3.84 -6.37 10.52
CA ALA A 109 3.00 -5.48 11.32
C ALA A 109 1.54 -5.95 11.36
N LEU A 110 0.98 -6.37 10.21
CA LEU A 110 -0.38 -6.91 10.12
C LEU A 110 -0.52 -8.23 10.91
N ARG A 111 0.49 -9.10 10.88
CA ARG A 111 0.49 -10.35 11.66
C ARG A 111 0.39 -10.10 13.16
N ALA A 112 1.05 -9.05 13.66
CA ALA A 112 0.98 -8.68 15.07
C ALA A 112 -0.43 -8.23 15.50
N ARG A 113 -1.21 -7.64 14.58
CA ARG A 113 -2.61 -7.24 14.83
C ARG A 113 -3.56 -8.42 15.02
N LYS A 114 -3.25 -9.60 14.45
CA LYS A 114 -4.13 -10.79 14.42
C LYS A 114 -5.52 -10.51 13.82
N GLU A 115 -5.60 -9.50 12.96
CA GLU A 115 -6.80 -9.14 12.21
C GLU A 115 -6.67 -9.60 10.76
N TYR A 116 -7.78 -9.96 10.13
CA TYR A 116 -7.86 -10.37 8.72
C TYR A 116 -6.83 -11.46 8.32
N PRO A 117 -6.84 -12.64 8.98
CA PRO A 117 -5.85 -13.70 8.71
C PRO A 117 -5.84 -14.18 7.25
N ASP A 118 -7.00 -14.23 6.58
CA ASP A 118 -7.09 -14.62 5.18
C ASP A 118 -6.43 -13.59 4.25
N LEU A 119 -6.60 -12.30 4.55
CA LEU A 119 -5.97 -11.22 3.78
C LEU A 119 -4.45 -11.19 3.99
N LEU A 120 -4.01 -11.42 5.23
CA LEU A 120 -2.58 -11.58 5.53
C LEU A 120 -1.99 -12.76 4.74
N TYR A 121 -2.69 -13.90 4.68
CA TYR A 121 -2.25 -15.04 3.90
C TYR A 121 -2.12 -14.71 2.40
N GLU A 122 -3.11 -14.03 1.82
CA GLU A 122 -3.03 -13.57 0.42
C GLU A 122 -1.86 -12.62 0.17
N LEU A 123 -1.60 -11.69 1.10
CA LEU A 123 -0.45 -10.79 1.04
C LEU A 123 0.86 -11.56 1.06
N GLU A 124 1.03 -12.51 1.99
CA GLU A 124 2.23 -13.32 2.09
C GLU A 124 2.47 -14.19 0.85
N VAL A 125 1.41 -14.77 0.27
CA VAL A 125 1.49 -15.49 -1.00
C VAL A 125 1.98 -14.58 -2.13
N ALA A 126 1.38 -13.40 -2.26
CA ALA A 126 1.74 -12.45 -3.31
C ALA A 126 3.18 -11.91 -3.13
N VAL A 127 3.64 -11.70 -1.90
CA VAL A 127 5.04 -11.33 -1.61
C VAL A 127 5.99 -12.44 -2.02
N ARG A 128 5.72 -13.70 -1.65
CA ARG A 128 6.57 -14.84 -2.06
C ARG A 128 6.63 -15.02 -3.56
N GLU A 129 5.50 -14.86 -4.26
CA GLU A 129 5.48 -14.91 -5.72
C GLU A 129 6.35 -13.79 -6.32
N LEU A 130 6.26 -12.59 -5.76
CA LEU A 130 7.07 -11.47 -6.21
C LEU A 130 8.56 -11.75 -5.98
N GLU A 131 8.94 -12.29 -4.83
CA GLU A 131 10.33 -12.68 -4.54
C GLU A 131 10.86 -13.70 -5.56
N ASN A 132 10.09 -14.74 -5.86
CA ASN A 132 10.47 -15.79 -6.83
C ASN A 132 10.61 -15.28 -8.26
N LEU A 133 9.98 -14.17 -8.62
CA LEU A 133 10.13 -13.56 -9.94
C LEU A 133 11.37 -12.69 -10.07
N ILE A 134 11.94 -12.28 -8.93
CA ILE A 134 13.04 -11.31 -8.83
C ILE A 134 14.38 -12.00 -8.56
N TYR A 135 14.39 -13.02 -7.70
CA TYR A 135 15.56 -13.81 -7.34
C TYR A 135 15.42 -15.25 -7.82
#